data_AF-A0A8J8ADB4-F1
#
_entry.id   AF-A0A8J8ADB4-F1
#
_cell.length_a   1.000
_cell.length_b   1.000
_cell.length_c   1.000
_cell.angle_alpha   90.00
_cell.angle_beta   90.00
_cell.angle_gamma   90.00
#
_symmetry.space_group_name_H-M   'P 1'
#
loop_
_entity.id
_entity.type
_entity.pdbx_description
1 polymer ?
#
loop_
_entity_poly.entity_id
_entity_poly.type
_entity_poly.pdbx_seq_one_letter_code
_entity_poly.pdbx_strand_id
1 'polypeptide(L)'
;MGLGRKDVALIVFLLLPLTSFYLSNTSSVGHLFLMSSAGVFIVSVLLYFEARKKADIGLEAFLSTQFIGLVLGQVESLVGLILFVLLAAVLTAWLPDSVVEGRLAATMGTILYTISIVLLTYWVVEPKQKASRRKKLKKTKYLVSALSIPNWDPDKVLGGDCEDLRKNSAKLNNESKMQNIVPLFQAVSYHLPRLDKVFLLVSKSVINLKWERLKPVEREFIENYLMVKGVVVPESAFKAKMKAFLLKLSECTGRPILIRWHDGQRESLGTGTEVLEFEVVPAGDFDDIEECRRAIKKALGELLEREGGEITFDITSGKSLVSVAMAIEAIREECQAEYVKQGIQDVEPEESLYRVDLDVYSVRDLLNEVAKSLNRKL
;
A
#
# COMPACT_ATOMS: atom_id res chain seq x y z
N MET A 1 -23.81 -20.17 -8.21
CA MET A 1 -23.69 -19.03 -9.15
C MET A 1 -24.43 -19.40 -10.42
N GLY A 2 -25.50 -18.68 -10.77
CA GLY A 2 -26.20 -18.92 -12.04
C GLY A 2 -25.43 -18.28 -13.19
N LEU A 3 -25.17 -19.03 -14.26
CA LEU A 3 -24.67 -18.48 -15.52
C LEU A 3 -25.70 -17.49 -16.07
N GLY A 4 -25.30 -16.24 -16.30
CA GLY A 4 -26.16 -15.30 -17.02
C GLY A 4 -26.34 -15.72 -18.48
N ARG A 5 -27.44 -15.31 -19.11
CA ARG A 5 -27.65 -15.55 -20.56
C ARG A 5 -26.49 -15.05 -21.43
N LYS A 6 -25.82 -13.98 -20.99
CA LYS A 6 -24.63 -13.41 -21.65
C LYS A 6 -23.41 -14.33 -21.55
N ASP A 7 -23.22 -14.99 -20.40
CA ASP A 7 -22.09 -15.90 -20.17
C ASP A 7 -22.23 -17.17 -21.02
N VAL A 8 -23.45 -17.70 -21.12
CA VAL A 8 -23.74 -18.87 -21.98
C VAL A 8 -23.48 -18.55 -23.45
N ALA A 9 -23.93 -17.39 -23.92
CA ALA A 9 -23.68 -16.96 -25.30
C ALA A 9 -22.18 -16.78 -25.58
N LEU A 10 -21.43 -16.21 -24.63
CA LEU A 10 -19.98 -16.05 -24.75
C LEU A 10 -19.25 -17.39 -24.78
N ILE A 11 -19.63 -18.35 -23.93
CA ILE A 11 -19.05 -19.70 -23.91
C ILE A 11 -19.33 -20.39 -25.25
N VAL A 12 -20.58 -20.35 -25.75
CA VAL A 12 -20.93 -20.96 -27.04
C VAL A 12 -20.10 -20.36 -28.17
N PHE A 13 -19.92 -19.03 -28.16
CA PHE A 13 -19.12 -18.33 -29.16
C PHE A 13 -17.63 -18.69 -29.08
N LEU A 14 -17.08 -18.81 -27.87
CA LEU A 14 -15.70 -19.26 -27.62
C LEU A 14 -15.44 -20.68 -28.11
N LEU A 15 -16.44 -21.55 -28.10
CA LEU A 15 -16.31 -22.93 -28.55
C LEU A 15 -16.44 -23.10 -30.07
N LEU A 16 -16.85 -22.05 -30.82
CA LEU A 16 -17.00 -22.13 -32.28
C LEU A 16 -15.71 -22.57 -32.99
N PRO A 17 -14.51 -22.06 -32.64
CA PRO A 17 -13.28 -22.54 -33.27
C PRO A 17 -13.00 -24.03 -32.99
N LEU A 18 -13.38 -24.56 -31.82
CA LEU A 18 -13.25 -26.00 -31.56
C LEU A 18 -14.12 -26.84 -32.48
N THR A 19 -15.34 -26.40 -32.76
CA THR A 19 -16.26 -27.16 -33.63
C THR A 19 -15.70 -27.33 -35.05
N SER A 20 -14.83 -26.43 -35.49
CA SER A 20 -14.21 -26.52 -36.82
C SER A 20 -13.25 -27.71 -36.97
N PHE A 21 -12.68 -28.22 -35.86
CA PHE A 21 -11.88 -29.44 -35.84
C PHE A 21 -12.70 -30.73 -35.95
N TYR A 22 -13.97 -30.71 -35.51
CA TYR A 22 -14.85 -31.89 -35.54
C TYR A 22 -15.69 -31.98 -36.81
N LEU A 23 -15.88 -30.88 -37.54
CA LEU A 23 -16.78 -30.81 -38.70
C LEU A 23 -16.12 -31.11 -40.05
N SER A 24 -14.79 -31.23 -40.13
CA SER A 24 -14.09 -31.23 -41.41
C SER A 24 -13.12 -32.40 -41.54
N ASN A 25 -13.42 -33.29 -42.49
CA ASN A 25 -12.58 -34.40 -42.90
C ASN A 25 -11.72 -34.04 -44.15
N THR A 26 -11.43 -32.75 -44.36
CA THR A 26 -10.95 -32.18 -45.64
C THR A 26 -9.80 -31.20 -45.44
N SER A 27 -9.03 -30.94 -46.50
CA SER A 27 -7.91 -29.96 -46.53
C SER A 27 -8.27 -28.52 -46.15
N SER A 28 -9.55 -28.22 -45.93
CA SER A 28 -10.10 -26.90 -45.58
C SER A 28 -10.17 -26.61 -44.08
N VAL A 29 -9.84 -27.57 -43.19
CA VAL A 29 -9.91 -27.40 -41.71
C VAL A 29 -9.21 -26.11 -41.26
N GLY A 30 -7.96 -25.89 -41.71
CA GLY A 30 -7.16 -24.75 -41.27
C GLY A 30 -7.78 -23.39 -41.61
N HIS A 31 -8.47 -23.29 -42.74
CA HIS A 31 -9.14 -22.06 -43.16
C HIS A 31 -10.44 -21.80 -42.38
N LEU A 32 -11.23 -22.84 -42.12
CA LEU A 32 -12.43 -22.73 -41.29
C LEU A 32 -12.07 -22.33 -39.85
N PHE A 33 -11.03 -22.95 -39.29
CA PHE A 33 -10.51 -22.60 -37.99
C PHE A 33 -10.05 -21.13 -37.96
N LEU A 34 -9.22 -20.70 -38.92
CA LEU A 34 -8.78 -19.32 -39.03
C LEU A 34 -9.94 -18.32 -39.08
N MET A 35 -10.95 -18.57 -39.91
CA MET A 35 -12.12 -17.68 -40.05
C MET A 35 -12.92 -17.59 -38.75
N SER A 36 -13.14 -18.72 -38.08
CA SER A 36 -13.83 -18.75 -36.78
C SER A 36 -13.03 -18.03 -35.69
N SER A 37 -11.71 -18.25 -35.61
CA SER A 37 -10.81 -17.57 -34.68
C SER A 37 -10.73 -16.07 -34.94
N ALA A 38 -10.76 -15.63 -36.20
CA ALA A 38 -10.82 -14.22 -36.56
C ALA A 38 -12.14 -13.57 -36.10
N GLY A 39 -13.27 -14.27 -36.25
CA GLY A 39 -14.55 -13.82 -35.71
C GLY A 39 -14.50 -13.65 -34.19
N VAL A 40 -13.94 -14.64 -33.48
CA VAL A 40 -13.76 -14.58 -32.03
C VAL A 40 -12.85 -13.42 -31.63
N PHE A 41 -11.76 -13.21 -32.37
CA PHE A 41 -10.83 -12.12 -32.14
C PHE A 41 -11.48 -10.74 -32.26
N ILE A 42 -12.27 -10.49 -33.31
CA ILE A 42 -12.94 -9.20 -33.50
C ILE A 42 -13.87 -8.89 -32.32
N VAL A 43 -14.69 -9.86 -31.91
CA VAL A 43 -15.58 -9.68 -30.75
C VAL A 43 -14.79 -9.48 -29.46
N SER A 44 -13.69 -10.23 -29.27
CA SER A 44 -12.82 -10.10 -28.10
C SER A 44 -12.17 -8.71 -28.02
N VAL A 45 -11.74 -8.16 -29.15
CA VAL A 45 -11.20 -6.80 -29.25
C VAL A 45 -12.25 -5.76 -28.90
N LEU A 46 -13.48 -5.89 -29.42
CA LEU A 46 -14.58 -4.98 -29.10
C LEU A 46 -14.91 -4.99 -27.60
N LEU A 47 -15.03 -6.18 -27.02
CA LEU A 47 -15.28 -6.34 -25.58
C LEU A 47 -14.12 -5.80 -24.74
N TYR A 48 -12.87 -6.04 -25.15
CA TYR A 48 -11.69 -5.46 -24.50
C TYR A 48 -11.73 -3.94 -24.50
N PHE A 49 -12.04 -3.29 -25.63
CA PHE A 49 -12.14 -1.84 -25.68
C PHE A 49 -13.30 -1.31 -24.83
N GLU A 50 -14.41 -2.04 -24.73
CA GLU A 50 -15.49 -1.68 -23.83
C GLU A 50 -15.08 -1.78 -22.35
N ALA A 51 -14.38 -2.85 -21.97
CA ALA A 51 -13.82 -2.99 -20.62
C ALA A 51 -12.76 -1.93 -20.31
N ARG A 52 -11.87 -1.63 -21.27
CA ARG A 52 -10.83 -0.60 -21.12
C ARG A 52 -11.39 0.79 -20.93
N LYS A 53 -12.56 1.10 -21.51
CA LYS A 53 -13.25 2.38 -21.23
C LYS A 53 -13.72 2.51 -19.78
N LYS A 54 -13.86 1.40 -19.06
CA LYS A 54 -14.34 1.34 -17.67
C LYS A 54 -13.22 1.12 -16.66
N ALA A 55 -12.04 0.69 -17.09
CA ALA A 55 -10.93 0.30 -16.22
C ALA A 55 -9.70 1.20 -16.41
N ASP A 56 -9.12 1.66 -15.30
CA ASP A 56 -7.87 2.46 -15.29
C ASP A 56 -6.60 1.60 -15.46
N ILE A 57 -6.74 0.26 -15.45
CA ILE A 57 -5.61 -0.68 -15.46
C ILE A 57 -5.24 -1.06 -16.90
N GLY A 58 -4.00 -0.81 -17.29
CA GLY A 58 -3.47 -1.21 -18.60
C GLY A 58 -3.35 -2.73 -18.79
N LEU A 59 -3.38 -3.18 -20.05
CA LEU A 59 -3.26 -4.60 -20.43
C LEU A 59 -1.96 -5.25 -19.90
N GLU A 60 -0.86 -4.50 -19.89
CA GLU A 60 0.44 -4.98 -19.37
C GLU A 60 0.37 -5.33 -17.88
N ALA A 61 -0.27 -4.48 -17.09
CA ALA A 61 -0.46 -4.69 -15.66
C ALA A 61 -1.35 -5.92 -15.39
N PHE A 62 -2.42 -6.07 -16.17
CA PHE A 62 -3.30 -7.25 -16.12
C PHE A 62 -2.55 -8.56 -16.44
N LEU A 63 -1.77 -8.57 -17.53
CA LEU A 63 -0.97 -9.74 -17.94
C LEU A 63 0.08 -10.14 -16.91
N SER A 64 0.62 -9.18 -16.15
CA SER A 64 1.62 -9.49 -15.12
C SER A 64 1.05 -10.10 -13.83
N THR A 65 -0.26 -10.10 -13.61
CA THR A 65 -0.84 -10.40 -12.29
C THR A 65 -2.03 -11.35 -12.36
N GLN A 66 -3.10 -10.98 -13.05
CA GLN A 66 -4.29 -11.82 -13.17
C GLN A 66 -4.04 -12.98 -14.14
N PHE A 67 -3.28 -12.74 -15.21
CA PHE A 67 -2.92 -13.82 -16.12
C PHE A 67 -1.97 -14.83 -15.44
N ILE A 68 -1.06 -14.38 -14.58
CA ILE A 68 -0.24 -15.29 -13.76
C ILE A 68 -1.12 -16.06 -12.77
N GLY A 69 -2.05 -15.39 -12.08
CA GLY A 69 -3.03 -16.05 -11.21
C GLY A 69 -3.89 -17.09 -11.94
N LEU A 70 -4.33 -16.77 -13.17
CA LEU A 70 -5.06 -17.68 -14.05
C LEU A 70 -4.20 -18.91 -14.42
N VAL A 71 -2.94 -18.69 -14.82
CA VAL A 71 -1.98 -19.76 -15.13
C VAL A 71 -1.69 -20.65 -13.90
N LEU A 72 -1.70 -20.07 -12.70
CA LEU A 72 -1.53 -20.78 -11.42
C LEU A 72 -2.83 -21.45 -10.92
N GLY A 73 -3.92 -21.38 -11.68
CA GLY A 73 -5.19 -22.03 -11.34
C GLY A 73 -6.03 -21.32 -10.28
N GLN A 74 -5.71 -20.07 -9.93
CA GLN A 74 -6.48 -19.25 -8.99
C GLN A 74 -7.70 -18.63 -9.68
N VAL A 75 -8.67 -19.47 -10.04
CA VAL A 75 -9.84 -19.04 -10.82
C VAL A 75 -11.12 -19.13 -10.02
N GLU A 76 -11.70 -17.98 -9.67
CA GLU A 76 -12.90 -17.89 -8.83
C GLU A 76 -14.22 -18.09 -9.59
N SER A 77 -14.19 -18.15 -10.94
CA SER A 77 -15.40 -18.22 -11.78
C SER A 77 -15.37 -19.38 -12.77
N LEU A 78 -16.55 -19.96 -13.07
CA LEU A 78 -16.70 -21.03 -14.06
C LEU A 78 -16.25 -20.60 -15.46
N VAL A 79 -16.54 -19.36 -15.85
CA VAL A 79 -16.11 -18.81 -17.15
C VAL A 79 -14.58 -18.69 -17.19
N GLY A 80 -13.96 -18.20 -16.10
CA GLY A 80 -12.51 -18.17 -16.00
C GLY A 80 -11.89 -19.56 -16.09
N LEU A 81 -12.49 -20.57 -15.44
CA LEU A 81 -11.99 -21.95 -15.50
C LEU A 81 -12.02 -22.49 -16.93
N ILE A 82 -13.09 -22.20 -17.68
CA ILE A 82 -13.19 -22.57 -19.10
C ILE A 82 -12.11 -21.85 -19.92
N LEU A 83 -11.91 -20.54 -19.71
CA LEU A 83 -10.85 -19.78 -20.39
C LEU A 83 -9.45 -20.35 -20.09
N PHE A 84 -9.19 -20.75 -18.84
CA PHE A 84 -7.95 -21.39 -18.44
C PHE A 84 -7.73 -22.72 -19.16
N VAL A 85 -8.74 -23.60 -19.18
CA VAL A 85 -8.67 -24.90 -19.87
C VAL A 85 -8.44 -24.71 -21.37
N LEU A 86 -9.14 -23.76 -22.00
CA LEU A 86 -8.96 -23.43 -23.41
C LEU A 86 -7.56 -22.90 -23.70
N LEU A 87 -7.06 -21.97 -22.88
CA LEU A 87 -5.72 -21.43 -23.03
C LEU A 87 -4.65 -22.52 -22.91
N ALA A 88 -4.79 -23.41 -21.92
CA ALA A 88 -3.90 -24.55 -21.76
C ALA A 88 -3.91 -25.45 -23.00
N ALA A 89 -5.10 -25.85 -23.48
CA ALA A 89 -5.23 -26.70 -24.67
C ALA A 89 -4.59 -26.09 -25.93
N VAL A 90 -4.76 -24.78 -26.14
CA VAL A 90 -4.17 -24.08 -27.29
C VAL A 90 -2.64 -24.06 -27.19
N LEU A 91 -2.10 -23.75 -26.02
CA LEU A 91 -0.66 -23.62 -25.81
C LEU A 91 0.08 -24.97 -25.79
N THR A 92 -0.55 -26.03 -25.26
CA THR A 92 0.12 -27.33 -25.10
C THR A 92 -0.09 -28.29 -26.25
N ALA A 93 -1.20 -28.17 -26.99
CA ALA A 93 -1.53 -29.09 -28.08
C ALA A 93 -1.61 -28.35 -29.42
N TRP A 94 -2.56 -27.44 -29.60
CA TRP A 94 -2.91 -26.98 -30.95
C TRP A 94 -1.85 -26.12 -31.62
N LEU A 95 -1.24 -25.18 -30.88
CA LEU A 95 -0.21 -24.31 -31.42
C LEU A 95 1.06 -25.11 -31.77
N PRO A 96 1.65 -25.94 -30.86
CA PRO A 96 2.76 -26.81 -31.21
C PRO A 96 2.48 -27.71 -32.43
N ASP A 97 1.33 -28.39 -32.45
CA ASP A 97 0.97 -29.30 -33.54
C ASP A 97 0.88 -28.56 -34.88
N SER A 98 0.22 -27.40 -34.92
CA SER A 98 0.09 -26.60 -36.15
C SER A 98 1.43 -26.11 -36.70
N VAL A 99 2.38 -25.79 -35.83
CA VAL A 99 3.73 -25.32 -36.19
C VAL A 99 4.56 -26.49 -36.73
N VAL A 100 4.54 -27.63 -36.05
CA VAL A 100 5.29 -28.83 -36.46
C VAL A 100 4.78 -29.37 -37.79
N GLU A 101 3.47 -29.37 -38.01
CA GLU A 101 2.85 -29.83 -39.26
C GLU A 101 2.95 -28.80 -40.42
N GLY A 102 3.51 -27.61 -40.19
CA GLY A 102 3.66 -26.57 -41.20
C GLY A 102 2.35 -25.96 -41.71
N ARG A 103 1.26 -26.08 -40.94
CA ARG A 103 -0.09 -25.64 -41.36
C ARG A 103 -0.31 -24.17 -41.06
N LEU A 104 0.20 -23.29 -41.93
CA LEU A 104 0.16 -21.83 -41.76
C LEU A 104 -1.22 -21.27 -41.36
N ALA A 105 -2.31 -21.71 -42.01
CA ALA A 105 -3.66 -21.24 -41.69
C ALA A 105 -4.09 -21.62 -40.27
N ALA A 106 -3.77 -22.85 -39.84
CA ALA A 106 -4.07 -23.31 -38.49
C ALA A 106 -3.21 -22.57 -37.44
N THR A 107 -1.92 -22.37 -37.71
CA THR A 107 -1.01 -21.61 -36.84
C THR A 107 -1.51 -20.18 -36.61
N MET A 108 -1.87 -19.48 -37.68
CA MET A 108 -2.43 -18.13 -37.58
C MET A 108 -3.76 -18.12 -36.82
N GLY A 109 -4.60 -19.13 -37.05
CA GLY A 109 -5.85 -19.31 -36.30
C GLY A 109 -5.60 -19.51 -34.80
N THR A 110 -4.58 -20.29 -34.41
CA THR A 110 -4.25 -20.55 -33.00
C THR A 110 -3.69 -19.32 -32.32
N ILE A 111 -2.88 -18.52 -33.02
CA ILE A 111 -2.36 -17.25 -32.48
C ILE A 111 -3.51 -16.28 -32.22
N LEU A 112 -4.39 -16.08 -33.21
CA LEU A 112 -5.57 -15.20 -33.07
C LEU A 112 -6.47 -15.66 -31.93
N TYR A 113 -6.72 -16.96 -31.82
CA TYR A 113 -7.55 -17.52 -30.76
C TYR A 113 -6.90 -17.37 -29.38
N THR A 114 -5.58 -17.55 -29.26
CA THR A 114 -4.83 -17.30 -28.02
C THR A 114 -4.98 -15.84 -27.56
N ILE A 115 -4.76 -14.90 -28.47
CA ILE A 115 -4.92 -13.47 -28.17
C ILE A 115 -6.36 -13.17 -27.77
N SER A 116 -7.34 -13.79 -28.43
CA SER A 116 -8.76 -13.65 -28.10
C SER A 116 -9.07 -14.09 -26.67
N ILE A 117 -8.56 -15.25 -26.24
CA ILE A 117 -8.72 -15.76 -24.87
C ILE A 117 -8.11 -14.78 -23.86
N VAL A 118 -6.92 -14.24 -24.13
CA VAL A 118 -6.28 -13.23 -23.27
C VAL A 118 -7.14 -11.97 -23.12
N LEU A 119 -7.63 -11.42 -24.24
CA LEU A 119 -8.47 -10.22 -24.25
C LEU A 119 -9.82 -10.46 -23.55
N LEU A 120 -10.42 -11.64 -23.74
CA LEU A 120 -11.64 -12.02 -23.04
C LEU A 120 -11.41 -12.24 -21.56
N THR A 121 -10.25 -12.76 -21.16
CA THR A 121 -9.89 -12.88 -19.74
C THR A 121 -9.83 -11.50 -19.09
N TYR A 122 -9.31 -10.48 -19.79
CA TYR A 122 -9.36 -9.08 -19.31
C TYR A 122 -10.79 -8.58 -19.08
N TRP A 123 -11.73 -8.97 -19.94
CA TRP A 123 -13.15 -8.61 -19.81
C TRP A 123 -13.88 -9.42 -18.74
N VAL A 124 -13.70 -10.74 -18.67
CA VAL A 124 -14.39 -11.64 -17.71
C VAL A 124 -13.90 -11.44 -16.29
N VAL A 125 -12.59 -11.27 -16.13
CA VAL A 125 -11.98 -10.98 -14.83
C VAL A 125 -12.17 -9.50 -14.47
N GLU A 126 -12.87 -8.72 -15.33
CA GLU A 126 -13.14 -7.26 -15.28
C GLU A 126 -12.46 -6.72 -14.04
N PRO A 127 -11.20 -6.24 -14.14
CA PRO A 127 -10.35 -6.07 -12.97
C PRO A 127 -11.15 -5.21 -12.02
N LYS A 128 -11.75 -5.89 -11.05
CA LYS A 128 -12.46 -5.22 -10.00
C LYS A 128 -11.26 -4.63 -9.28
N GLN A 129 -10.94 -3.37 -9.59
CA GLN A 129 -10.87 -2.43 -8.49
C GLN A 129 -12.07 -2.86 -7.66
N LYS A 130 -11.83 -3.58 -6.56
CA LYS A 130 -12.83 -3.70 -5.53
C LYS A 130 -13.15 -2.24 -5.32
N ALA A 131 -14.21 -1.75 -5.97
CA ALA A 131 -14.54 -0.35 -6.03
C ALA A 131 -14.49 0.00 -4.58
N SER A 132 -13.49 0.79 -4.20
CA SER A 132 -13.21 1.02 -2.81
C SER A 132 -14.42 1.83 -2.39
N ARG A 133 -15.48 1.13 -1.95
CA ARG A 133 -16.29 1.58 -0.84
C ARG A 133 -15.23 1.79 0.21
N ARG A 134 -14.62 3.00 0.19
CA ARG A 134 -13.45 3.39 0.99
C ARG A 134 -13.63 2.67 2.29
N LYS A 135 -12.90 1.57 2.48
CA LYS A 135 -13.15 0.74 3.66
C LYS A 135 -12.91 1.71 4.80
N LYS A 136 -13.94 1.98 5.61
CA LYS A 136 -13.83 2.98 6.65
C LYS A 136 -12.58 2.64 7.45
N LEU A 137 -11.75 3.65 7.69
CA LEU A 137 -10.57 3.50 8.52
C LEU A 137 -11.02 2.90 9.85
N LYS A 138 -10.35 1.83 10.29
CA LYS A 138 -10.65 1.15 11.55
C LYS A 138 -9.64 1.65 12.58
N LYS A 139 -10.11 1.95 13.79
CA LYS A 139 -9.24 2.24 14.92
C LYS A 139 -8.51 0.96 15.37
N THR A 140 -7.20 1.01 15.55
CA THR A 140 -6.35 -0.14 15.84
C THR A 140 -5.68 -0.04 17.21
N LYS A 141 -5.16 -1.18 17.69
CA LYS A 141 -4.40 -1.24 18.95
C LYS A 141 -2.94 -0.84 18.78
N TYR A 142 -2.39 -1.12 17.61
CA TYR A 142 -1.01 -0.86 17.28
C TYR A 142 -0.92 0.09 16.10
N LEU A 143 -0.08 1.11 16.24
CA LEU A 143 0.24 2.04 15.17
C LEU A 143 1.74 1.96 14.87
N VAL A 144 2.10 1.79 13.60
CA VAL A 144 3.48 1.85 13.13
C VAL A 144 3.62 3.13 12.32
N SER A 145 4.51 4.02 12.73
CA SER A 145 4.80 5.25 11.98
C SER A 145 6.30 5.45 11.90
N ALA A 146 6.76 6.13 10.86
CA ALA A 146 8.17 6.42 10.67
C ALA A 146 8.46 7.89 10.90
N LEU A 147 9.47 8.20 11.70
CA LEU A 147 9.93 9.56 11.91
C LEU A 147 11.29 9.76 11.25
N SER A 148 11.31 10.61 10.22
CA SER A 148 12.56 11.15 9.66
C SER A 148 13.13 12.26 10.55
N ILE A 149 14.07 13.07 10.05
CA ILE A 149 14.63 14.18 10.83
C ILE A 149 13.48 15.06 11.35
N PRO A 150 13.34 15.27 12.67
CA PRO A 150 12.24 16.06 13.22
C PRO A 150 12.40 17.52 12.77
N ASN A 151 11.66 17.88 11.71
CA ASN A 151 11.66 19.20 11.10
C ASN A 151 10.37 19.90 11.48
N TRP A 152 10.30 20.24 12.76
CA TRP A 152 9.19 21.00 13.33
C TRP A 152 9.73 22.09 14.26
N ASP A 153 8.94 23.15 14.37
CA ASP A 153 9.20 24.30 15.22
C ASP A 153 8.67 24.05 16.64
N PRO A 154 9.55 23.99 17.67
CA PRO A 154 9.14 23.73 19.03
C PRO A 154 8.11 24.70 19.58
N ASP A 155 8.22 25.99 19.25
CA ASP A 155 7.29 27.00 19.72
C ASP A 155 5.87 26.74 19.20
N LYS A 156 5.77 26.43 17.90
CA LYS A 156 4.49 26.13 17.25
C LYS A 156 3.85 24.84 17.80
N VAL A 157 4.62 23.77 17.94
CA VAL A 157 4.06 22.46 18.31
C VAL A 157 3.80 22.36 19.81
N LEU A 158 4.73 22.81 20.65
CA LEU A 158 4.60 22.69 22.11
C LEU A 158 3.70 23.80 22.68
N GLY A 159 3.75 25.00 22.08
CA GLY A 159 2.88 26.13 22.41
C GLY A 159 1.49 26.07 21.77
N GLY A 160 1.28 25.22 20.76
CA GLY A 160 -0.01 25.07 20.07
C GLY A 160 -1.10 24.44 20.93
N ASP A 161 -2.36 24.77 20.64
CA ASP A 161 -3.51 24.13 21.27
C ASP A 161 -3.64 22.66 20.84
N CYS A 162 -4.18 21.82 21.71
CA CYS A 162 -4.38 20.40 21.45
C CYS A 162 -5.36 20.17 20.29
N GLU A 163 -6.38 21.00 20.16
CA GLU A 163 -7.29 20.94 19.00
C GLU A 163 -6.61 21.38 17.71
N ASP A 164 -5.74 22.39 17.76
CA ASP A 164 -4.96 22.82 16.60
C ASP A 164 -4.03 21.69 16.11
N LEU A 165 -3.39 20.96 17.04
CA LEU A 165 -2.55 19.79 16.73
C LEU A 165 -3.38 18.63 16.16
N ARG A 166 -4.54 18.34 16.78
CA ARG A 166 -5.47 17.29 16.35
C ARG A 166 -6.00 17.54 14.94
N LYS A 167 -6.22 18.80 14.57
CA LYS A 167 -6.78 19.19 13.27
C LYS A 167 -5.74 19.53 12.20
N ASN A 168 -4.45 19.46 12.54
CA ASN A 168 -3.38 20.00 11.71
C ASN A 168 -3.69 21.43 11.23
N SER A 169 -3.98 22.29 12.20
CA SER A 169 -4.44 23.64 11.99
C SER A 169 -3.50 24.44 11.10
N ALA A 170 -4.07 25.27 10.24
CA ALA A 170 -3.28 26.16 9.37
C ALA A 170 -2.35 27.06 10.19
N LYS A 171 -2.71 27.39 11.44
CA LYS A 171 -1.92 28.25 12.34
C LYS A 171 -0.56 27.66 12.76
N LEU A 172 -0.46 26.34 12.76
CA LEU A 172 0.76 25.60 13.10
C LEU A 172 1.75 25.58 11.93
N ASN A 173 1.25 25.76 10.73
CA ASN A 173 2.00 25.64 9.48
C ASN A 173 2.22 27.04 8.89
N ASN A 174 3.40 27.27 8.33
CA ASN A 174 3.63 28.44 7.46
C ASN A 174 3.69 27.94 6.01
N GLU A 175 3.44 28.82 5.03
CA GLU A 175 3.45 28.48 3.59
C GLU A 175 4.71 27.71 3.14
N SER A 176 5.84 27.89 3.86
CA SER A 176 7.12 27.26 3.56
C SER A 176 7.54 26.10 4.48
N LYS A 177 6.82 25.83 5.58
CA LYS A 177 7.23 24.82 6.57
C LYS A 177 6.03 24.13 7.20
N MET A 178 5.78 22.89 6.75
CA MET A 178 4.85 21.97 7.40
C MET A 178 5.52 21.24 8.57
N GLN A 179 4.78 21.08 9.67
CA GLN A 179 5.28 20.42 10.88
C GLN A 179 5.20 18.90 10.74
N ASN A 180 6.32 18.23 10.47
CA ASN A 180 6.31 16.80 10.15
C ASN A 180 5.90 15.86 11.31
N ILE A 181 5.82 16.38 12.54
CA ILE A 181 5.37 15.63 13.72
C ILE A 181 3.85 15.68 13.91
N VAL A 182 3.16 16.64 13.29
CA VAL A 182 1.71 16.80 13.42
C VAL A 182 0.94 15.62 12.81
N PRO A 183 1.30 15.07 11.64
CA PRO A 183 0.68 13.85 11.14
C PRO A 183 0.70 12.68 12.14
N LEU A 184 1.83 12.47 12.84
CA LEU A 184 1.92 11.47 13.90
C LEU A 184 0.95 11.76 15.05
N PHE A 185 0.84 13.02 15.46
CA PHE A 185 -0.12 13.44 16.49
C PHE A 185 -1.57 13.15 16.06
N GLN A 186 -1.92 13.43 14.80
CA GLN A 186 -3.26 13.15 14.26
C GLN A 186 -3.56 11.66 14.21
N ALA A 187 -2.63 10.84 13.70
CA ALA A 187 -2.78 9.39 13.64
C ALA A 187 -2.97 8.79 15.04
N VAL A 188 -2.16 9.21 16.01
CA VAL A 188 -2.32 8.80 17.41
C VAL A 188 -3.67 9.23 17.98
N SER A 189 -4.08 10.48 17.75
CA SER A 189 -5.36 11.02 18.26
C SER A 189 -6.56 10.25 17.70
N TYR A 190 -6.53 9.91 16.41
CA TYR A 190 -7.57 9.14 15.75
C TYR A 190 -7.72 7.73 16.36
N HIS A 191 -6.58 7.06 16.57
CA HIS A 191 -6.54 5.69 17.09
C HIS A 191 -6.69 5.60 18.62
N LEU A 192 -6.50 6.70 19.34
CA LEU A 192 -6.46 6.78 20.81
C LEU A 192 -7.50 5.91 21.54
N PRO A 193 -8.79 5.85 21.13
CA PRO A 193 -9.80 5.04 21.82
C PRO A 193 -9.49 3.54 21.90
N ARG A 194 -8.64 3.01 21.01
CA ARG A 194 -8.21 1.60 21.01
C ARG A 194 -6.69 1.43 21.08
N LEU A 195 -5.92 2.51 20.97
CA LEU A 195 -4.49 2.47 20.81
C LEU A 195 -3.79 2.15 22.14
N ASP A 196 -3.03 1.07 22.13
CA ASP A 196 -2.23 0.59 23.26
C ASP A 196 -0.75 0.94 23.08
N LYS A 197 -0.25 0.85 21.83
CA LYS A 197 1.17 1.02 21.54
C LYS A 197 1.46 1.62 20.17
N VAL A 198 2.47 2.48 20.12
CA VAL A 198 3.03 3.08 18.90
C VAL A 198 4.46 2.59 18.69
N PHE A 199 4.72 1.96 17.54
CA PHE A 199 6.06 1.65 17.07
C PHE A 199 6.55 2.79 16.19
N LEU A 200 7.58 3.49 16.67
CA LEU A 200 8.16 4.61 15.95
C LEU A 200 9.45 4.15 15.27
N LEU A 201 9.39 3.96 13.95
CA LEU A 201 10.58 3.66 13.15
C LEU A 201 11.42 4.93 13.04
N VAL A 202 12.69 4.89 13.45
CA VAL A 202 13.57 6.06 13.45
C VAL A 202 14.88 5.73 12.77
N SER A 203 15.41 6.66 11.98
CA SER A 203 16.71 6.47 11.35
C SER A 203 17.86 6.56 12.36
N LYS A 204 18.93 5.79 12.16
CA LYS A 204 20.14 5.80 13.00
C LYS A 204 20.78 7.19 13.04
N SER A 205 20.84 7.86 11.89
CA SER A 205 21.28 9.27 11.78
C SER A 205 20.47 10.24 12.64
N VAL A 206 19.17 10.01 12.82
CA VAL A 206 18.29 10.84 13.65
C VAL A 206 18.47 10.53 15.13
N ILE A 207 18.58 9.26 15.51
CA ILE A 207 18.85 8.86 16.90
C ILE A 207 20.14 9.52 17.42
N ASN A 208 21.16 9.58 16.56
CA ASN A 208 22.47 10.16 16.85
C ASN A 208 22.56 11.67 16.59
N LEU A 209 21.44 12.37 16.43
CA LEU A 209 21.44 13.81 16.21
C LEU A 209 22.02 14.52 17.45
N LYS A 210 23.12 15.25 17.22
CA LYS A 210 23.79 16.00 18.29
C LYS A 210 23.06 17.30 18.63
N TRP A 211 23.13 17.71 19.89
CA TRP A 211 22.47 18.91 20.44
C TRP A 211 22.78 20.17 19.63
N GLU A 212 24.05 20.33 19.22
CA GLU A 212 24.55 21.54 18.55
C GLU A 212 23.99 21.75 17.14
N ARG A 213 23.37 20.72 16.56
CA ARG A 213 22.69 20.85 15.25
C ARG A 213 21.34 21.55 15.36
N LEU A 214 20.77 21.69 16.55
CA LEU A 214 19.56 22.47 16.78
C LEU A 214 19.90 23.96 16.87
N LYS A 215 19.00 24.80 16.34
CA LYS A 215 19.17 26.25 16.46
C LYS A 215 19.17 26.64 17.94
N PRO A 216 19.98 27.61 18.38
CA PRO A 216 20.03 28.03 19.79
C PRO A 216 18.65 28.31 20.40
N VAL A 217 17.79 29.03 19.67
CA VAL A 217 16.42 29.35 20.09
C VAL A 217 15.56 28.09 20.28
N GLU A 218 15.70 27.10 19.39
CA GLU A 218 14.96 25.84 19.51
C GLU A 218 15.43 25.05 20.74
N ARG A 219 16.73 25.06 21.04
CA ARG A 219 17.29 24.39 22.22
C ARG A 219 16.78 24.99 23.51
N GLU A 220 16.89 26.31 23.64
CA GLU A 220 16.44 27.05 24.82
C GLU A 220 14.95 26.82 25.09
N PHE A 221 14.12 26.84 24.03
CA PHE A 221 12.70 26.56 24.16
C PHE A 221 12.43 25.14 24.69
N ILE A 222 13.08 24.12 24.11
CA ILE A 222 12.91 22.72 24.52
C ILE A 222 13.40 22.50 25.95
N GLU A 223 14.56 23.06 26.30
CA GLU A 223 15.15 22.99 27.64
C GLU A 223 14.19 23.58 28.67
N ASN A 224 13.71 24.80 28.43
CA ASN A 224 12.76 25.48 29.31
C ASN A 224 11.46 24.67 29.44
N TYR A 225 10.91 24.17 28.34
CA TYR A 225 9.70 23.35 28.37
C TYR A 225 9.89 22.08 29.22
N LEU A 226 10.99 21.35 29.03
CA LEU A 226 11.29 20.14 29.81
C LEU A 226 11.54 20.45 31.30
N MET A 227 12.29 21.51 31.60
CA MET A 227 12.56 21.92 32.98
C MET A 227 11.29 22.33 33.73
N VAL A 228 10.39 23.10 33.10
CA VAL A 228 9.08 23.47 33.69
C VAL A 228 8.23 22.24 33.98
N LYS A 229 8.40 21.16 33.20
CA LYS A 229 7.70 19.88 33.40
C LYS A 229 8.44 18.93 34.35
N GLY A 230 9.55 19.36 34.96
CA GLY A 230 10.33 18.55 35.89
C GLY A 230 11.06 17.38 35.23
N VAL A 231 11.31 17.46 33.91
CA VAL A 231 11.98 16.40 33.15
C VAL A 231 13.44 16.78 32.89
N VAL A 232 14.34 15.85 33.20
CA VAL A 232 15.78 16.02 32.95
C VAL A 232 16.03 16.09 31.44
N VAL A 233 16.68 17.18 31.02
CA VAL A 233 17.09 17.40 29.62
C VAL A 233 18.16 16.38 29.25
N PRO A 234 17.94 15.52 28.24
CA PRO A 234 18.93 14.56 27.78
C PRO A 234 19.96 15.23 26.86
N GLU A 235 21.16 14.65 26.77
CA GLU A 235 22.22 15.14 25.87
C GLU A 235 21.89 14.96 24.37
N SER A 236 21.02 14.00 24.03
CA SER A 236 20.62 13.73 22.64
C SER A 236 19.52 14.69 22.19
N ALA A 237 19.75 15.35 21.05
CA ALA A 237 18.78 16.23 20.38
C ALA A 237 17.46 15.54 20.12
N PHE A 238 17.56 14.30 19.64
CA PHE A 238 16.40 13.46 19.37
C PHE A 238 15.66 13.11 20.65
N LYS A 239 16.36 12.62 21.70
CA LYS A 239 15.69 12.27 22.97
C LYS A 239 14.96 13.48 23.55
N ALA A 240 15.55 14.68 23.56
CA ALA A 240 14.87 15.84 24.16
C ALA A 240 13.67 16.29 23.33
N LYS A 241 13.80 16.38 21.99
CA LYS A 241 12.68 16.71 21.11
C LYS A 241 11.53 15.71 21.27
N MET A 242 11.84 14.43 21.33
CA MET A 242 10.82 13.39 21.53
C MET A 242 10.20 13.44 22.91
N LYS A 243 10.98 13.65 23.99
CA LYS A 243 10.41 13.83 25.33
C LYS A 243 9.45 15.02 25.37
N ALA A 244 9.84 16.16 24.80
CA ALA A 244 8.99 17.34 24.76
C ALA A 244 7.70 17.09 23.98
N PHE A 245 7.80 16.48 22.79
CA PHE A 245 6.64 16.10 22.00
C PHE A 245 5.71 15.12 22.72
N LEU A 246 6.26 14.08 23.35
CA LEU A 246 5.47 13.05 24.05
C LEU A 246 4.83 13.59 25.34
N LEU A 247 5.47 14.54 26.02
CA LEU A 247 4.83 15.29 27.12
C LEU A 247 3.64 16.09 26.60
N LYS A 248 3.80 16.81 25.48
CA LYS A 248 2.70 17.56 24.86
C LYS A 248 1.57 16.63 24.43
N LEU A 249 1.89 15.47 23.85
CA LEU A 249 0.91 14.45 23.50
C LEU A 249 0.19 13.91 24.74
N SER A 250 0.92 13.64 25.83
CA SER A 250 0.35 13.22 27.12
C SER A 250 -0.64 14.25 27.65
N GLU A 251 -0.26 15.53 27.65
CA GLU A 251 -1.11 16.65 28.08
C GLU A 251 -2.42 16.70 27.28
N CYS A 252 -2.33 16.56 25.96
CA CYS A 252 -3.49 16.65 25.07
C CYS A 252 -4.39 15.41 25.10
N THR A 253 -3.83 14.24 25.39
CA THR A 253 -4.58 12.98 25.40
C THR A 253 -5.06 12.58 26.79
N GLY A 254 -4.52 13.20 27.85
CA GLY A 254 -4.77 12.82 29.24
C GLY A 254 -4.24 11.42 29.58
N ARG A 255 -3.28 10.90 28.80
CA ARG A 255 -2.69 9.57 28.99
C ARG A 255 -1.19 9.66 29.30
N PRO A 256 -0.68 8.97 30.32
CA PRO A 256 0.76 8.87 30.55
C PRO A 256 1.40 8.07 29.42
N ILE A 257 2.60 8.49 29.00
CA ILE A 257 3.37 7.84 27.94
C ILE A 257 4.49 7.02 28.56
N LEU A 258 4.55 5.72 28.26
CA LEU A 258 5.71 4.89 28.55
C LEU A 258 6.56 4.75 27.29
N ILE A 259 7.69 5.43 27.22
CA ILE A 259 8.62 5.30 26.09
C ILE A 259 9.69 4.25 26.40
N ARG A 260 9.90 3.32 25.47
CA ARG A 260 11.03 2.41 25.39
C ARG A 260 11.98 2.91 24.31
N TRP A 261 13.17 3.31 24.73
CA TRP A 261 14.25 3.74 23.85
C TRP A 261 14.94 2.56 23.18
N HIS A 262 15.64 2.83 22.09
CA HIS A 262 16.39 1.81 21.33
C HIS A 262 17.53 1.14 22.13
N ASP A 263 18.00 1.78 23.20
CA ASP A 263 19.01 1.25 24.14
C ASP A 263 18.40 0.38 25.26
N GLY A 264 17.07 0.16 25.22
CA GLY A 264 16.32 -0.62 26.20
C GLY A 264 15.87 0.16 27.43
N GLN A 265 16.31 1.42 27.61
CA GLN A 265 15.84 2.27 28.70
C GLN A 265 14.35 2.54 28.56
N ARG A 266 13.66 2.61 29.71
CA ARG A 266 12.24 2.94 29.78
C ARG A 266 12.03 4.19 30.61
N GLU A 267 11.18 5.07 30.14
CA GLU A 267 10.83 6.30 30.84
C GLU A 267 9.32 6.52 30.78
N SER A 268 8.75 6.97 31.89
CA SER A 268 7.35 7.38 31.97
C SER A 268 7.28 8.91 31.89
N LEU A 269 6.41 9.43 31.02
CA LEU A 269 6.24 10.86 30.78
C LEU A 269 4.77 11.24 30.99
N GLY A 270 4.56 12.42 31.58
CA GLY A 270 3.25 13.00 31.78
C GLY A 270 2.42 12.29 32.85
N THR A 271 1.12 12.56 32.85
CA THR A 271 0.18 12.14 33.90
C THR A 271 -1.17 11.76 33.29
N GLY A 272 -1.92 10.90 33.97
CA GLY A 272 -3.27 10.52 33.53
C GLY A 272 -3.61 9.07 33.83
N THR A 273 -4.60 8.54 33.12
CA THR A 273 -5.09 7.16 33.23
C THR A 273 -4.87 6.42 31.91
N GLU A 274 -4.60 5.11 31.97
CA GLU A 274 -4.32 4.25 30.80
C GLU A 274 -3.02 4.63 30.06
N VAL A 275 -1.98 3.82 30.25
CA VAL A 275 -0.65 4.08 29.67
C VAL A 275 -0.65 3.79 28.17
N LEU A 276 -0.15 4.75 27.38
CA LEU A 276 0.16 4.56 25.96
C LEU A 276 1.66 4.26 25.80
N GLU A 277 2.02 3.08 25.27
CA GLU A 277 3.43 2.70 25.10
C GLU A 277 3.98 3.22 23.75
N PHE A 278 5.17 3.80 23.78
CA PHE A 278 5.94 4.15 22.58
C PHE A 278 7.21 3.29 22.53
N GLU A 279 7.47 2.64 21.40
CA GLU A 279 8.68 1.85 21.19
C GLU A 279 9.49 2.44 20.04
N VAL A 280 10.69 2.93 20.33
CA VAL A 280 11.61 3.49 19.34
C VAL A 280 12.37 2.35 18.67
N VAL A 281 12.09 2.14 17.38
CA VAL A 281 12.67 1.05 16.59
C VAL A 281 13.70 1.62 15.60
N PRO A 282 15.01 1.37 15.80
CA PRO A 282 16.02 1.80 14.84
C PRO A 282 15.89 1.01 13.54
N ALA A 283 15.64 1.70 12.42
CA ALA A 283 15.36 1.08 11.12
C ALA A 283 16.31 1.59 10.02
N GLY A 284 17.62 1.52 10.27
CA GLY A 284 18.64 1.92 9.31
C GLY A 284 18.70 3.42 9.08
N ASP A 285 19.17 3.87 7.91
CA ASP A 285 19.13 5.29 7.50
C ASP A 285 18.04 5.60 6.48
N PHE A 286 17.07 4.69 6.35
CA PHE A 286 15.93 4.78 5.43
C PHE A 286 16.33 4.80 3.94
N ASP A 287 17.52 4.27 3.63
CA ASP A 287 18.07 4.19 2.28
C ASP A 287 18.02 2.74 1.72
N ASP A 288 17.65 1.76 2.54
CA ASP A 288 17.47 0.35 2.18
C ASP A 288 16.11 -0.17 2.67
N ILE A 289 15.26 -0.59 1.73
CA ILE A 289 13.94 -1.17 2.00
C ILE A 289 14.07 -2.44 2.84
N GLU A 290 15.03 -3.32 2.54
CA GLU A 290 15.18 -4.60 3.24
C GLU A 290 15.71 -4.41 4.66
N GLU A 291 16.56 -3.40 4.90
CA GLU A 291 16.94 -3.02 6.27
C GLU A 291 15.71 -2.56 7.07
N CYS A 292 14.85 -1.73 6.48
CA CYS A 292 13.62 -1.27 7.13
C CYS A 292 12.67 -2.43 7.42
N ARG A 293 12.45 -3.33 6.46
CA ARG A 293 11.59 -4.50 6.62
C ARG A 293 12.11 -5.46 7.70
N ARG A 294 13.42 -5.70 7.74
CA ARG A 294 14.04 -6.49 8.82
C ARG A 294 13.82 -5.86 10.19
N ALA A 295 13.91 -4.54 10.30
CA ALA A 295 13.65 -3.83 11.55
C ALA A 295 12.17 -3.96 11.98
N ILE A 296 11.23 -3.78 11.05
CA ILE A 296 9.80 -3.99 11.28
C ILE A 296 9.55 -5.43 11.76
N LYS A 297 10.05 -6.43 11.03
CA LYS A 297 9.87 -7.84 11.38
C LYS A 297 10.49 -8.20 12.74
N LYS A 298 11.64 -7.62 13.08
CA LYS A 298 12.28 -7.85 14.38
C LYS A 298 11.45 -7.27 15.53
N ALA A 299 10.87 -6.09 15.34
CA ALA A 299 10.12 -5.41 16.39
C ALA A 299 8.67 -5.89 16.50
N LEU A 300 8.05 -6.28 15.38
CA LEU A 300 6.63 -6.61 15.30
C LEU A 300 6.33 -8.07 14.90
N GLY A 301 7.31 -8.91 14.60
CA GLY A 301 7.09 -10.24 14.00
C GLY A 301 6.02 -11.08 14.70
N GLU A 302 6.12 -11.24 16.02
CA GLU A 302 5.12 -11.98 16.80
C GLU A 302 3.75 -11.29 16.84
N LEU A 303 3.71 -9.96 16.79
CA LEU A 303 2.47 -9.17 16.76
C LEU A 303 1.79 -9.24 15.39
N LEU A 304 2.54 -9.22 14.30
CA LEU A 304 2.02 -9.36 12.94
C LEU A 304 1.32 -10.70 12.78
N GLU A 305 1.94 -11.78 13.25
CA GLU A 305 1.38 -13.13 13.16
C GLU A 305 0.11 -13.32 14.01
N ARG A 306 0.04 -12.67 15.18
CA ARG A 306 -1.06 -12.88 16.15
C ARG A 306 -2.20 -11.86 16.03
N GLU A 307 -1.88 -10.61 15.74
CA GLU A 307 -2.79 -9.47 15.81
C GLU A 307 -2.69 -8.55 14.59
N GLY A 308 -2.29 -9.05 13.41
CA GLY A 308 -2.17 -8.27 12.17
C GLY A 308 -3.39 -7.39 11.83
N GLY A 309 -4.61 -7.88 12.06
CA GLY A 309 -5.86 -7.11 11.87
C GLY A 309 -6.10 -5.98 12.88
N GLU A 310 -5.22 -5.81 13.86
CA GLU A 310 -5.20 -4.75 14.87
C GLU A 310 -3.95 -3.85 14.75
N ILE A 311 -3.20 -3.98 13.65
CA ILE A 311 -2.03 -3.14 13.31
C ILE A 311 -2.39 -2.21 12.14
N THR A 312 -2.05 -0.93 12.29
CA THR A 312 -2.07 0.06 11.21
C THR A 312 -0.67 0.58 10.95
N PHE A 313 -0.27 0.63 9.67
CA PHE A 313 0.93 1.30 9.20
C PHE A 313 0.57 2.70 8.66
N ASP A 314 1.03 3.74 9.34
CA ASP A 314 0.99 5.13 8.86
C ASP A 314 2.16 5.37 7.90
N ILE A 315 1.84 5.44 6.60
CA ILE A 315 2.84 5.61 5.54
C ILE A 315 3.09 7.09 5.18
N THR A 316 2.51 8.03 5.92
CA THR A 316 2.67 9.48 5.70
C THR A 316 4.09 9.96 5.93
N SER A 317 4.72 9.43 6.97
CA SER A 317 5.93 9.99 7.54
C SER A 317 7.15 9.12 7.16
N GLY A 318 8.34 9.74 7.15
CA GLY A 318 9.59 9.07 6.77
C GLY A 318 10.08 9.43 5.36
N LYS A 319 11.14 8.74 4.90
CA LYS A 319 11.53 8.76 3.49
C LYS A 319 10.63 7.80 2.70
N SER A 320 10.44 8.06 1.40
CA SER A 320 9.59 7.22 0.53
C SER A 320 9.90 5.73 0.62
N LEU A 321 11.17 5.33 0.79
CA LEU A 321 11.57 3.93 0.92
C LEU A 321 11.02 3.26 2.17
N VAL A 322 10.85 3.99 3.28
CA VAL A 322 10.23 3.45 4.50
C VAL A 322 8.73 3.30 4.32
N SER A 323 8.07 4.28 3.70
CA SER A 323 6.66 4.18 3.34
C SER A 323 6.39 2.96 2.47
N VAL A 324 7.27 2.67 1.51
CA VAL A 324 7.23 1.45 0.69
C VAL A 324 7.44 0.19 1.54
N ALA A 325 8.45 0.17 2.41
CA ALA A 325 8.69 -0.97 3.29
C ALA A 325 7.47 -1.28 4.17
N MET A 326 6.86 -0.25 4.77
CA MET A 326 5.65 -0.36 5.58
C MET A 326 4.44 -0.82 4.75
N ALA A 327 4.26 -0.29 3.54
CA ALA A 327 3.19 -0.72 2.64
C ALA A 327 3.33 -2.19 2.23
N ILE A 328 4.55 -2.66 1.93
CA ILE A 328 4.82 -4.06 1.60
C ILE A 328 4.49 -4.99 2.77
N GLU A 329 4.90 -4.63 3.99
CA GLU A 329 4.59 -5.43 5.19
C GLU A 329 3.09 -5.41 5.49
N ALA A 330 2.42 -4.27 5.29
CA ALA A 330 0.97 -4.18 5.49
C ALA A 330 0.20 -5.12 4.54
N ILE A 331 0.62 -5.24 3.28
CA ILE A 331 -0.02 -6.15 2.32
C ILE A 331 0.24 -7.61 2.68
N ARG A 332 1.50 -7.93 2.98
CA ARG A 332 1.93 -9.29 3.26
C ARG A 332 1.17 -9.91 4.42
N GLU A 333 0.97 -9.13 5.49
CA GLU A 333 0.37 -9.58 6.74
C GLU A 333 -1.10 -9.12 6.88
N GLU A 334 -1.74 -8.72 5.77
CA GLU A 334 -3.13 -8.25 5.70
C GLU A 334 -3.50 -7.13 6.71
N CYS A 335 -2.53 -6.31 7.08
CA CYS A 335 -2.70 -5.20 8.01
C CYS A 335 -3.34 -3.97 7.31
N GLN A 336 -3.79 -3.01 8.11
CA GLN A 336 -4.25 -1.72 7.57
C GLN A 336 -3.05 -0.83 7.23
N ALA A 337 -3.12 -0.11 6.12
CA ALA A 337 -2.23 1.02 5.83
C ALA A 337 -3.05 2.30 5.74
N GLU A 338 -2.48 3.41 6.20
CA GLU A 338 -3.11 4.71 6.19
C GLU A 338 -2.15 5.83 5.80
N TYR A 339 -2.72 6.93 5.31
CA TYR A 339 -1.98 8.12 4.89
C TYR A 339 -2.77 9.38 5.26
N VAL A 340 -2.10 10.36 5.87
CA VAL A 340 -2.60 11.71 6.12
C VAL A 340 -2.37 12.54 4.86
N LYS A 341 -3.44 13.06 4.27
CA LYS A 341 -3.33 13.90 3.08
C LYS A 341 -2.70 15.25 3.41
N GLN A 342 -1.45 15.40 2.96
CA GLN A 342 -0.70 16.64 3.13
C GLN A 342 -1.40 17.78 2.35
N GLY A 343 -1.65 18.89 3.03
CA GLY A 343 -2.37 20.06 2.48
C GLY A 343 -3.84 20.16 2.87
N ILE A 344 -4.41 19.18 3.58
CA ILE A 344 -5.68 19.36 4.28
C ILE A 344 -5.38 19.84 5.71
N GLN A 345 -5.97 20.97 6.08
CA GLN A 345 -5.79 21.66 7.36
C GLN A 345 -7.15 22.00 7.95
N ASP A 346 -7.19 22.21 9.27
CA ASP A 346 -8.38 22.61 10.03
C ASP A 346 -9.54 21.60 9.95
N VAL A 347 -9.23 20.32 9.78
CA VAL A 347 -10.22 19.22 9.68
C VAL A 347 -10.01 18.18 10.78
N GLU A 348 -11.06 17.42 11.07
CA GLU A 348 -10.97 16.28 11.98
C GLU A 348 -10.05 15.19 11.42
N PRO A 349 -9.34 14.41 12.26
CA PRO A 349 -8.49 13.30 11.81
C PRO A 349 -9.20 12.32 10.87
N GLU A 350 -10.49 12.06 11.09
CA GLU A 350 -11.36 11.23 10.24
C GLU A 350 -11.45 11.72 8.78
N GLU A 351 -11.24 13.02 8.55
CA GLU A 351 -11.34 13.66 7.24
C GLU A 351 -9.97 13.82 6.56
N SER A 352 -8.88 13.84 7.34
CA SER A 352 -7.50 13.94 6.84
C SER A 352 -6.82 12.58 6.66
N LEU A 353 -7.21 11.55 7.42
CA LEU A 353 -6.67 10.20 7.34
C LEU A 353 -7.44 9.35 6.34
N TYR A 354 -6.68 8.71 5.44
CA TYR A 354 -7.21 7.85 4.41
C TYR A 354 -6.62 6.46 4.56
N ARG A 355 -7.50 5.45 4.60
CA ARG A 355 -7.09 4.07 4.40
C ARG A 355 -6.54 3.94 2.99
N VAL A 356 -5.34 3.38 2.88
CA VAL A 356 -4.76 3.00 1.61
C VAL A 356 -5.20 1.56 1.34
N ASP A 357 -6.09 1.39 0.37
CA ASP A 357 -6.43 0.05 -0.13
C ASP A 357 -5.28 -0.42 -1.01
N LEU A 358 -4.26 -0.97 -0.36
CA LEU A 358 -3.09 -1.52 -1.02
C LEU A 358 -3.44 -2.86 -1.68
N ASP A 359 -3.62 -2.85 -3.00
CA ASP A 359 -3.57 -4.05 -3.82
C ASP A 359 -2.18 -4.20 -4.48
N VAL A 360 -1.92 -5.37 -5.08
CA VAL A 360 -0.63 -5.66 -5.74
C VAL A 360 -0.31 -4.65 -6.86
N TYR A 361 -1.34 -3.99 -7.41
CA TYR A 361 -1.20 -2.92 -8.42
C TYR A 361 -0.68 -1.62 -7.80
N SER A 362 -1.20 -1.24 -6.63
CA SER A 362 -0.79 -0.07 -5.87
C SER A 362 0.70 -0.13 -5.48
N VAL A 363 1.26 -1.32 -5.26
CA VAL A 363 2.70 -1.51 -4.98
C VAL A 363 3.53 -1.21 -6.21
N ARG A 364 3.14 -1.67 -7.40
CA ARG A 364 3.87 -1.40 -8.64
C ARG A 364 3.84 0.09 -8.95
N ASP A 365 2.72 0.77 -8.70
CA ASP A 365 2.60 2.22 -8.86
C ASP A 365 3.44 2.98 -7.83
N LEU A 366 3.43 2.56 -6.56
CA LEU A 366 4.33 3.06 -5.52
C LEU A 366 5.81 2.88 -5.90
N LEU A 367 6.20 1.70 -6.39
CA LEU A 367 7.56 1.41 -6.82
C LEU A 367 7.96 2.23 -8.05
N ASN A 368 7.05 2.43 -9.01
CA ASN A 368 7.27 3.28 -10.18
C ASN A 368 7.43 4.76 -9.78
N GLU A 369 6.63 5.23 -8.83
CA GLU A 369 6.71 6.60 -8.30
C GLU A 369 8.00 6.82 -7.50
N VAL A 370 8.43 5.82 -6.73
CA VAL A 370 9.72 5.79 -6.03
C VAL A 370 10.89 5.78 -7.02
N ALA A 371 10.83 4.95 -8.07
CA ALA A 371 11.86 4.92 -9.12
C ALA A 371 11.96 6.28 -9.83
N LYS A 372 10.82 6.93 -10.12
CA LYS A 372 10.76 8.27 -10.71
C LYS A 372 11.30 9.35 -9.77
N SER A 373 11.06 9.23 -8.46
CA SER A 373 11.61 10.10 -7.42
C SER A 373 13.13 9.96 -7.30
N LEU A 374 13.64 8.73 -7.32
CA LEU A 374 15.08 8.44 -7.24
C LEU A 374 15.82 8.95 -8.49
N ASN A 375 15.26 8.74 -9.68
CA ASN A 375 15.84 9.23 -10.94
C ASN A 375 15.80 10.76 -11.11
N ARG A 376 15.00 11.49 -10.33
CA ARG A 376 15.01 12.96 -10.31
C ARG A 376 16.11 13.56 -9.43
N LYS A 377 16.77 12.74 -8.59
CA LYS A 377 17.82 13.16 -7.65
C LYS A 377 19.23 12.82 -8.12
N LEU A 378 19.35 12.01 -9.18
CA LEU A 378 20.57 11.84 -9.97
C LEU A 378 20.55 12.84 -11.12
#